data_AF-X1BJT2-F1
#
_entry.id   AF-X1BJT2-F1
#
_cell.length_a   1.000
_cell.length_b   1.000
_cell.length_c   1.000
_cell.angle_alpha   90.00
_cell.angle_beta   90.00
_cell.angle_gamma   90.00
#
_symmetry.space_group_name_H-M   'P 1'
#
loop_
_entity.id
_entity.type
_entity.pdbx_description
1 polymer ?
#
loop_
_entity_poly.entity_id
_entity_poly.type
_entity_poly.pdbx_seq_one_letter_code
_entity_poly.pdbx_strand_id
1 'polypeptide(L)'
;MLRYVFGNFLDSLLPFQEVLEDQMLKNLASLGLANVEHATSIKRLNKLLRDDYRGIIVTTIHKFRDMPANLNERENIYVLIDEAHRTTGGDLGNFLMAGIPNASYIGFTGTP
;
A
#
# COMPACT_ATOMS: atom_id res chain seq x y z
N MET A 1 -5.45 17.17 -1.09
CA MET A 1 -5.91 15.94 -1.75
C MET A 1 -5.52 14.75 -0.87
N LEU A 2 -6.46 13.84 -0.61
CA LEU A 2 -6.22 12.64 0.20
C LEU A 2 -5.28 11.67 -0.52
N ARG A 3 -4.52 10.88 0.24
CA ARG A 3 -3.57 9.88 -0.27
C ARG A 3 -3.89 8.52 0.30
N TYR A 4 -3.96 7.54 -0.58
CA TYR A 4 -4.23 6.16 -0.21
C TYR A 4 -3.06 5.27 -0.60
N VAL A 5 -2.64 4.40 0.29
CA VAL A 5 -1.68 3.33 0.01
C VAL A 5 -2.43 2.02 0.19
N PHE A 6 -2.66 1.32 -0.91
CA PHE A 6 -3.34 0.02 -0.88
C PHE A 6 -2.29 -1.08 -0.81
N GLY A 7 -2.28 -1.83 0.29
CA GLY A 7 -1.43 -2.99 0.52
C GLY A 7 -2.25 -4.26 0.41
N ASN A 8 -2.03 -5.06 -0.64
CA ASN A 8 -2.68 -6.37 -0.79
C ASN A 8 -1.74 -7.52 -0.38
N PHE A 9 -2.28 -8.53 0.31
CA PHE A 9 -1.62 -9.78 0.70
C PHE A 9 -1.90 -10.94 -0.28
N LEU A 10 -2.28 -10.66 -1.54
CA LEU A 10 -2.36 -11.70 -2.56
C LEU A 10 -0.99 -12.38 -2.67
N ASP A 11 -0.94 -13.59 -2.10
CA ASP A 11 0.20 -14.47 -2.07
C ASP A 11 0.79 -14.60 -3.48
N SER A 12 2.11 -14.60 -3.54
CA SER A 12 2.96 -14.66 -4.74
C SER A 12 2.81 -15.95 -5.59
N LEU A 13 1.67 -16.64 -5.51
CA LEU A 13 1.43 -17.97 -6.07
C LEU A 13 0.40 -17.98 -7.19
N LEU A 14 -0.25 -16.86 -7.53
CA LEU A 14 -1.27 -16.84 -8.58
C LEU A 14 -0.81 -16.04 -9.81
N PRO A 15 -0.76 -16.65 -11.02
CA PRO A 15 -0.41 -15.99 -12.28
C PRO A 15 -1.47 -14.95 -12.75
N PHE A 16 -2.46 -14.63 -11.92
CA PHE A 16 -3.55 -13.68 -12.21
C PHE A 16 -3.40 -12.33 -11.50
N GLN A 17 -2.29 -12.10 -10.79
CA GLN A 17 -2.06 -10.88 -10.01
C GLN A 17 -2.04 -9.63 -10.90
N GLU A 18 -1.37 -9.68 -12.05
CA GLU A 18 -1.37 -8.58 -13.04
C GLU A 18 -2.79 -8.27 -13.53
N VAL A 19 -3.63 -9.29 -13.74
CA VAL A 19 -5.01 -9.11 -14.21
C VAL A 19 -5.90 -8.46 -13.16
N LEU A 20 -5.76 -8.86 -11.90
CA LEU A 20 -6.55 -8.26 -10.80
C LEU A 20 -6.09 -6.84 -10.49
N GLU A 21 -4.79 -6.57 -10.56
CA GLU A 21 -4.22 -5.23 -10.43
C GLU A 21 -4.71 -4.32 -11.55
N ASP A 22 -4.69 -4.78 -12.80
CA ASP A 22 -5.23 -4.04 -13.94
C ASP A 22 -6.73 -3.74 -13.80
N GLN A 23 -7.50 -4.68 -13.24
CA GLN A 23 -8.92 -4.47 -12.96
C GLN A 23 -9.14 -3.44 -11.84
N MET A 24 -8.34 -3.49 -10.78
CA MET A 24 -8.38 -2.48 -9.71
C MET A 24 -8.02 -1.09 -10.26
N LEU A 25 -6.97 -0.98 -11.06
CA LEU A 25 -6.57 0.28 -11.70
C LEU A 25 -7.68 0.85 -12.60
N LYS A 26 -8.34 0.01 -13.40
CA LYS A 26 -9.47 0.42 -14.24
C LYS A 26 -10.67 0.90 -13.41
N ASN A 27 -10.98 0.22 -12.31
CA ASN A 27 -12.07 0.63 -11.41
C ASN A 27 -11.76 1.93 -10.68
N LEU A 28 -10.51 2.14 -10.24
CA LEU A 28 -10.11 3.40 -9.60
C LEU A 28 -10.14 4.56 -10.60
N ALA A 29 -9.67 4.34 -11.84
CA ALA A 29 -9.75 5.32 -12.90
C ALA A 29 -11.21 5.69 -13.25
N SER A 30 -12.12 4.72 -13.28
CA SER A 30 -13.55 4.98 -13.56
C SER A 30 -14.27 5.73 -12.42
N LEU A 31 -13.75 5.66 -11.20
CA LEU A 31 -14.21 6.45 -10.04
C LEU A 31 -13.65 7.89 -10.01
N GLY A 32 -12.91 8.32 -11.05
CA GLY A 32 -12.33 9.66 -11.13
C GLY A 32 -11.05 9.85 -10.30
N LEU A 33 -10.45 8.76 -9.82
CA LEU A 33 -9.17 8.79 -9.11
C LEU A 33 -8.06 8.80 -10.16
N ALA A 34 -7.72 9.99 -10.67
CA ALA A 34 -6.82 10.15 -11.82
C ALA A 34 -5.34 9.83 -11.51
N ASN A 35 -4.95 9.81 -10.23
CA ASN A 35 -3.54 9.67 -9.83
C ASN A 35 -3.31 8.33 -9.14
N VAL A 36 -3.38 7.22 -9.88
CA VAL A 36 -3.04 5.89 -9.34
C VAL A 36 -1.70 5.44 -9.87
N GLU A 37 -0.81 5.02 -8.97
CA GLU A 37 0.54 4.58 -9.30
C GLU A 37 0.78 3.19 -8.73
N HIS A 38 1.27 2.26 -9.55
CA HIS A 38 1.68 0.94 -9.08
C HIS A 38 3.16 0.96 -8.65
N ALA A 39 3.41 0.71 -7.36
CA ALA A 39 4.77 0.47 -6.87
C ALA A 39 5.19 -0.98 -7.15
N THR A 40 5.90 -1.19 -8.26
CA THR A 40 6.36 -2.53 -8.69
C THR A 40 7.57 -3.05 -7.91
N SER A 41 8.26 -2.20 -7.15
CA SER A 41 9.44 -2.56 -6.35
C SER A 41 9.53 -1.78 -5.05
N ILE A 42 10.29 -2.30 -4.07
CA ILE A 42 10.61 -1.61 -2.81
C ILE A 42 11.21 -0.22 -3.09
N LYS A 43 12.14 -0.12 -4.04
CA LYS A 43 12.76 1.14 -4.44
C LYS A 43 11.73 2.14 -4.98
N ARG A 44 10.76 1.66 -5.78
CA ARG A 44 9.69 2.51 -6.32
C ARG A 44 8.76 3.00 -5.21
N LEU A 45 8.32 2.11 -4.32
CA LEU A 45 7.49 2.47 -3.16
C LEU A 45 8.18 3.52 -2.30
N ASN A 46 9.45 3.29 -1.95
CA ASN A 46 10.23 4.22 -1.14
C ASN A 46 10.37 5.58 -1.81
N LYS A 47 10.57 5.61 -3.13
CA LYS A 47 10.64 6.86 -3.90
C LYS A 47 9.30 7.60 -3.89
N LEU A 48 8.18 6.91 -4.12
CA LEU A 48 6.85 7.55 -4.13
C LEU A 48 6.48 8.16 -2.78
N LEU A 49 6.81 7.47 -1.69
CA LEU A 49 6.58 7.96 -0.33
C LEU A 49 7.51 9.14 0.00
N ARG A 50 8.79 9.09 -0.36
CA ARG A 50 9.75 10.21 -0.16
C ARG A 50 9.41 11.44 -1.00
N ASP A 51 9.05 11.23 -2.26
CA ASP A 51 8.76 12.32 -3.21
C ASP A 51 7.39 12.98 -2.94
N ASP A 52 6.71 12.57 -1.87
CA ASP A 52 5.40 13.09 -1.51
C ASP A 52 4.39 12.93 -2.66
N TYR A 53 4.35 11.74 -3.27
CA TYR A 53 3.44 11.43 -4.37
C TYR A 53 1.97 11.66 -3.99
N ARG A 54 1.25 12.43 -4.82
CA ARG A 54 -0.14 12.83 -4.60
C ARG A 54 -1.09 11.92 -5.37
N GLY A 55 -1.54 10.86 -4.73
CA GLY A 55 -2.46 9.93 -5.34
C GLY A 55 -2.67 8.66 -4.54
N ILE A 56 -3.06 7.62 -5.25
CA ILE A 56 -3.21 6.25 -4.75
C ILE A 56 -1.97 5.48 -5.15
N ILE A 57 -1.32 4.85 -4.19
CA ILE A 57 -0.22 3.92 -4.43
C ILE A 57 -0.76 2.51 -4.24
N VAL A 58 -0.75 1.72 -5.29
CA VAL A 58 -1.08 0.29 -5.21
C VAL A 58 0.22 -0.47 -5.02
N THR A 59 0.28 -1.33 -4.02
CA THR A 59 1.47 -2.12 -3.69
C THR A 59 1.08 -3.40 -2.94
N THR A 60 2.06 -4.27 -2.77
CA THR A 60 1.97 -5.48 -1.96
C THR A 60 2.70 -5.26 -0.64
N ILE A 61 2.30 -5.97 0.41
CA ILE A 61 2.89 -5.76 1.75
C ILE A 61 4.39 -6.10 1.81
N HIS A 62 4.86 -7.08 1.04
CA HIS A 62 6.26 -7.49 1.04
C HIS A 62 7.20 -6.37 0.56
N LYS A 63 6.68 -5.37 -0.16
CA LYS A 63 7.45 -4.21 -0.60
C LYS A 63 7.73 -3.20 0.53
N PHE A 64 7.13 -3.39 1.70
CA PHE A 64 7.44 -2.64 2.93
C PHE A 64 8.58 -3.25 3.73
N ARG A 65 9.10 -4.42 3.34
CA ARG A 65 10.27 -5.01 3.97
C ARG A 65 11.45 -4.04 3.93
N ASP A 66 12.17 -3.93 5.04
CA ASP A 66 13.37 -3.08 5.18
C ASP A 66 13.08 -1.60 4.85
N MET A 67 11.83 -1.15 5.04
CA MET A 67 11.46 0.25 4.85
C MET A 67 12.23 1.14 5.86
N PRO A 68 12.89 2.21 5.40
CA PRO A 68 13.55 3.15 6.29
C PRO A 68 12.54 3.81 7.25
N ALA A 69 12.92 3.98 8.51
CA ALA A 69 12.12 4.74 9.47
C ALA A 69 11.93 6.20 9.01
N ASN A 70 10.79 6.79 9.37
CA ASN A 70 10.42 8.18 9.10
C ASN A 70 10.57 8.59 7.63
N LEU A 71 10.23 7.66 6.74
CA LEU A 71 10.25 7.88 5.30
C LEU A 71 9.27 9.00 4.88
N ASN A 72 8.10 9.03 5.52
CA ASN A 72 7.13 10.10 5.38
C ASN A 72 6.30 10.26 6.67
N GLU A 73 6.43 11.40 7.34
CA GLU A 73 5.81 11.67 8.64
C GLU A 73 4.44 12.36 8.54
N ARG A 74 3.81 12.40 7.36
CA ARG A 74 2.53 13.08 7.20
C ARG A 74 1.37 12.28 7.77
N GLU A 75 0.43 13.00 8.37
CA GLU A 75 -0.80 12.44 8.95
C GLU A 75 -1.88 12.11 7.90
N ASN A 76 -1.79 12.68 6.69
CA ASN A 76 -2.80 12.51 5.64
C ASN A 76 -2.54 11.32 4.71
N ILE A 77 -1.90 10.28 5.23
CA ILE A 77 -1.65 9.00 4.54
C ILE A 77 -2.62 7.97 5.11
N TYR A 78 -3.44 7.37 4.25
CA TYR A 78 -4.35 6.31 4.62
C TYR A 78 -3.86 5.00 4.02
N VAL A 79 -3.60 4.01 4.85
CA VAL A 79 -3.16 2.68 4.41
C VAL A 79 -4.34 1.72 4.51
N LEU A 80 -4.75 1.18 3.38
CA LEU A 80 -5.78 0.16 3.29
C LEU A 80 -5.08 -1.20 3.20
N ILE A 81 -5.32 -2.06 4.18
CA ILE A 81 -4.69 -3.38 4.28
C ILE A 81 -5.77 -4.44 4.11
N ASP A 82 -5.58 -5.31 3.12
CA ASP A 82 -6.38 -6.52 2.96
C ASP A 82 -5.81 -7.65 3.83
N GLU A 83 -6.69 -8.49 4.39
CA GLU A 83 -6.35 -9.57 5.33
C GLU A 83 -5.46 -9.07 6.48
N ALA A 84 -5.88 -7.95 7.10
CA ALA A 84 -5.07 -7.24 8.10
C ALA A 84 -4.60 -8.13 9.26
N HIS A 85 -5.37 -9.16 9.63
CA HIS A 85 -5.02 -10.13 10.65
C HIS A 85 -3.75 -10.96 10.32
N ARG A 86 -3.42 -11.16 9.03
CA ARG A 86 -2.15 -11.78 8.59
C ARG A 86 -1.00 -10.78 8.54
N THR A 87 -1.32 -9.49 8.44
CA THR A 87 -0.39 -8.42 8.11
C THR A 87 0.16 -7.69 9.33
N THR A 88 -0.63 -7.56 10.41
CA THR A 88 -0.25 -6.75 11.58
C THR A 88 0.62 -7.49 12.62
N GLY A 89 0.74 -8.82 12.54
CA GLY A 89 1.40 -9.62 13.57
C GLY A 89 2.92 -9.81 13.44
N GLY A 90 3.57 -9.23 12.43
CA GLY A 90 4.98 -9.53 12.10
C GLY A 90 5.83 -8.31 11.74
N ASP A 91 7.11 -8.56 11.39
CA ASP A 91 8.13 -7.53 11.10
C ASP A 91 7.70 -6.51 10.04
N LEU A 92 6.85 -6.92 9.08
CA LEU A 92 6.32 -6.05 8.03
C LEU A 92 5.42 -4.93 8.58
N GLY A 93 4.62 -5.22 9.60
CA GLY A 93 3.83 -4.21 10.30
C GLY A 93 4.73 -3.19 11.00
N ASN A 94 5.83 -3.65 11.60
CA ASN A 94 6.81 -2.78 12.25
C ASN A 94 7.50 -1.86 11.25
N PHE A 95 7.93 -2.36 10.09
CA PHE A 95 8.53 -1.53 9.05
C PHE A 95 7.55 -0.49 8.49
N LEU A 96 6.29 -0.88 8.30
CA LEU A 96 5.23 0.01 7.84
C LEU A 96 4.96 1.14 8.85
N MET A 97 4.81 0.78 10.14
CA MET A 97 4.61 1.76 11.22
C MET A 97 5.85 2.62 11.45
N ALA A 98 7.07 2.09 11.28
CA ALA A 98 8.29 2.87 11.40
C ALA A 98 8.47 3.83 10.22
N GLY A 99 8.14 3.41 9.00
CA GLY A 99 8.37 4.19 7.78
C GLY A 99 7.37 5.33 7.59
N ILE A 100 6.11 5.13 7.97
CA ILE A 100 5.05 6.14 7.87
C ILE A 100 4.28 6.27 9.20
N PRO A 101 4.93 6.79 10.26
CA PRO A 101 4.46 6.66 11.63
C PRO A 101 3.13 7.33 11.94
N ASN A 102 2.75 8.33 11.16
CA ASN A 102 1.54 9.11 11.38
C ASN A 102 0.38 8.69 10.44
N ALA A 103 0.55 7.60 9.69
CA ALA A 103 -0.49 7.12 8.78
C ALA A 103 -1.67 6.51 9.53
N SER A 104 -2.87 6.64 8.95
CA SER A 104 -4.08 5.96 9.43
C SER A 104 -4.22 4.60 8.75
N TYR A 105 -4.32 3.52 9.51
CA TYR A 105 -4.43 2.15 9.00
C TYR A 105 -5.88 1.66 9.07
N ILE A 106 -6.38 1.15 7.95
CA ILE A 106 -7.72 0.56 7.85
C ILE A 106 -7.54 -0.86 7.33
N GLY A 107 -7.79 -1.82 8.20
CA GLY A 107 -7.77 -3.24 7.86
C GLY A 107 -9.15 -3.74 7.48
N PHE A 108 -9.25 -4.47 6.37
CA PHE A 108 -10.42 -5.26 6.05
C PHE A 108 -10.03 -6.75 6.06
N THR A 109 -10.94 -7.62 6.49
CA THR A 109 -10.72 -9.06 6.44
C THR A 109 -12.03 -9.77 6.12
N GLY A 110 -11.95 -10.80 5.27
CA GLY A 110 -13.10 -11.59 4.85
C GLY A 110 -13.47 -12.72 5.82
N THR A 111 -12.61 -13.03 6.79
CA THR A 111 -12.82 -14.11 7.77
C THR A 111 -12.53 -13.60 9.19
N PRO A 112 -13.56 -13.32 10.01
CA PRO A 112 -13.39 -12.97 11.42
C PRO A 112 -12.94 -14.17 12.28
#